data_AF-A0A1I0B699-F1
#
_entry.id   AF-A0A1I0B699-F1
#
_cell.length_a   1.000
_cell.length_b   1.000
_cell.length_c   1.000
_cell.angle_alpha   90.00
_cell.angle_beta   90.00
_cell.angle_gamma   90.00
#
_symmetry.space_group_name_H-M   'P 1'
#
loop_
_entity.id
_entity.type
_entity.pdbx_description
1 polymer ?
#
loop_
_entity_poly.entity_id
_entity_poly.type
_entity_poly.pdbx_seq_one_letter_code
_entity_poly.pdbx_strand_id
1 'polypeptide(L)'
;MTDGGKRFLQELAEEIGDHPDKSSILEEYHAHIWEMKKEASFSEDELYDQVVDRLGTPKEIASMWKQESRITPQKTQWLFVLLNLTLFIGGAVLTLSYNVLDWTWIEVLWAELTDISIIIMLVYILFWGLLGYEIGREFGHRGRKLLRKTFFVSVIPNLVLMYLIIFKLIPHEWFQPLINVPFMIACIVLTALLYPVSWLGYRWGRKASV
;
A
#
# COMPACT_ATOMS: atom_id res chain seq x y z
N MET A 1 16.66 -0.11 40.77
CA MET A 1 16.23 -0.98 39.66
C MET A 1 16.20 -0.14 38.41
N THR A 2 17.35 0.07 37.77
CA THR A 2 17.51 0.97 36.62
C THR A 2 18.52 0.32 35.68
N ASP A 3 18.07 -0.72 34.98
CA ASP A 3 18.78 -1.36 33.88
C ASP A 3 19.03 -0.28 32.81
N GLY A 4 20.29 0.06 32.50
CA GLY A 4 20.64 1.12 31.55
C GLY A 4 19.96 0.98 30.18
N GLY A 5 19.69 -0.27 29.77
CA GLY A 5 18.90 -0.57 28.57
C GLY A 5 17.44 -0.10 28.64
N LYS A 6 16.79 -0.18 29.80
CA LYS A 6 15.42 0.33 29.98
C LYS A 6 15.37 1.85 29.89
N ARG A 7 16.37 2.52 30.47
CA ARG A 7 16.50 3.98 30.39
C ARG A 7 16.64 4.44 28.94
N PHE A 8 17.54 3.79 28.19
CA PHE A 8 17.74 4.07 26.77
C PHE A 8 16.44 3.92 25.95
N LEU A 9 15.71 2.81 26.13
CA LEU A 9 14.45 2.57 25.43
C LEU A 9 13.37 3.60 25.79
N GLN A 10 13.34 4.07 27.04
CA GLN A 10 12.40 5.09 27.47
C GLN A 10 12.71 6.45 26.82
N GLU A 11 13.97 6.88 26.84
CA GLU A 11 14.42 8.11 26.17
C GLU A 11 14.18 8.04 24.66
N LEU A 12 14.43 6.88 24.04
CA LEU A 12 14.14 6.64 22.62
C LEU A 12 12.64 6.71 22.32
N ALA A 13 11.79 6.15 23.18
CA ALA A 13 10.34 6.20 23.03
C ALA A 13 9.79 7.63 23.14
N GLU A 14 10.40 8.48 23.96
CA GLU A 14 10.06 9.90 24.09
C GLU A 14 10.49 10.68 22.84
N GLU A 15 11.73 10.51 22.37
CA GLU A 15 12.28 11.21 21.20
C GLU A 15 11.58 10.82 19.88
N ILE A 16 11.20 9.55 19.73
CA ILE A 16 10.43 9.04 18.56
C ILE A 16 9.02 9.65 18.50
N GLY A 17 8.40 9.99 19.64
CA GLY A 17 7.05 10.56 19.68
C GLY A 17 5.97 9.60 19.15
N ASP A 18 5.05 10.10 18.34
CA ASP A 18 3.92 9.35 17.75
C ASP A 18 4.25 8.73 16.38
N HIS A 19 5.42 8.12 16.26
CA HIS A 19 5.81 7.45 15.02
C HIS A 19 4.93 6.21 14.74
N PRO A 20 4.43 6.01 13.50
CA PRO A 20 3.55 4.88 13.17
C PRO A 20 4.18 3.51 13.42
N ASP A 21 5.50 3.39 13.29
CA ASP A 21 6.26 2.17 13.56
C ASP A 21 6.94 2.14 14.94
N LYS A 22 6.59 3.05 15.86
CA LYS A 22 7.22 3.18 17.20
C LYS A 22 7.41 1.84 17.90
N SER A 23 6.36 1.02 17.98
CA SER A 23 6.41 -0.27 18.67
C SER A 23 7.45 -1.21 18.06
N SER A 24 7.56 -1.23 16.73
CA SER A 24 8.50 -2.12 16.06
C SER A 24 9.93 -1.62 16.17
N ILE A 25 10.13 -0.30 16.12
CA ILE A 25 11.45 0.31 16.32
C ILE A 25 11.92 -0.02 17.75
N LEU A 26 11.07 0.17 18.76
CA LEU A 26 11.43 -0.16 20.15
C LEU A 26 11.72 -1.65 20.34
N GLU A 27 11.00 -2.56 19.68
CA GLU A 27 11.31 -4.01 19.72
C GLU A 27 12.67 -4.34 19.09
N GLU A 28 13.02 -3.70 17.98
CA GLU A 28 14.31 -3.88 17.30
C GLU A 28 15.47 -3.46 18.20
N TYR A 29 15.41 -2.26 18.77
CA TYR A 29 16.42 -1.78 19.70
C TYR A 29 16.44 -2.59 21.00
N HIS A 30 15.30 -3.07 21.48
CA HIS A 30 15.24 -3.98 22.62
C HIS A 30 15.98 -5.30 22.32
N ALA A 31 15.82 -5.87 21.13
CA ALA A 31 16.55 -7.07 20.71
C ALA A 31 18.06 -6.84 20.65
N HIS A 32 18.51 -5.71 20.09
CA HIS A 32 19.92 -5.36 20.05
C HIS A 32 20.53 -5.15 21.43
N ILE A 33 19.82 -4.46 22.33
CA ILE A 33 20.26 -4.27 23.72
C ILE A 33 20.34 -5.61 24.46
N TRP A 34 19.38 -6.49 24.22
CA TRP A 34 19.38 -7.84 24.77
C TRP A 34 20.57 -8.68 24.29
N GLU A 35 20.90 -8.62 23.01
CA GLU A 35 22.07 -9.27 22.43
C GLU A 35 23.37 -8.72 23.02
N MET A 36 23.52 -7.40 23.12
CA MET A 36 24.70 -6.76 23.72
C MET A 36 24.91 -7.17 25.18
N LYS A 37 23.82 -7.24 25.97
CA LYS A 37 23.86 -7.71 27.36
C LYS A 37 24.27 -9.18 27.49
N LYS A 38 24.04 -9.98 26.44
CA LYS A 38 24.43 -11.39 26.38
C LYS A 38 25.88 -11.57 25.94
N GLU A 39 26.37 -10.72 25.04
CA GLU A 39 27.76 -10.75 24.54
C GLU A 39 28.78 -10.34 25.60
N ALA A 40 28.42 -9.41 26.48
CA ALA A 40 29.29 -8.97 27.56
C ALA A 40 28.50 -8.64 28.83
N SER A 41 29.01 -9.09 29.97
CA SER A 41 28.45 -8.82 31.29
C SER A 41 28.79 -7.39 31.72
N PHE A 42 28.15 -6.40 31.10
CA PHE A 42 28.24 -5.01 31.52
C PHE A 42 27.52 -4.81 32.85
N SER A 43 28.02 -3.89 33.68
CA SER A 43 27.24 -3.39 34.81
C SER A 43 26.02 -2.59 34.31
N GLU A 44 24.97 -2.45 35.14
CA GLU A 44 23.74 -1.74 34.75
C GLU A 44 24.01 -0.28 34.31
N ASP A 45 25.04 0.36 34.90
CA ASP A 45 25.43 1.74 34.61
C ASP A 45 26.28 1.86 33.33
N GLU A 46 27.16 0.90 33.05
CA GLU A 46 27.98 0.89 31.82
C GLU A 46 27.16 0.53 30.58
N LEU A 47 26.06 -0.22 30.75
CA LEU A 47 25.22 -0.65 29.63
C LEU A 47 24.65 0.54 28.86
N TYR A 48 24.28 1.64 29.52
CA TYR A 48 23.75 2.81 28.82
C TYR A 48 24.81 3.45 27.92
N ASP A 49 26.01 3.67 28.44
CA ASP A 49 27.10 4.29 27.69
C ASP A 49 27.55 3.41 26.51
N GLN A 50 27.59 2.10 26.70
CA GLN A 50 27.90 1.14 25.63
C GLN A 50 26.83 1.12 24.52
N VAL A 51 25.56 1.21 24.90
CA VAL A 51 24.46 1.28 23.93
C VAL A 51 24.55 2.58 23.13
N VAL A 52 24.85 3.71 23.78
CA VAL A 52 25.02 5.00 23.11
C VAL A 52 26.25 5.00 22.19
N ASP A 53 27.37 4.44 22.62
CA ASP A 53 28.59 4.37 21.81
C ASP A 53 28.41 3.51 20.55
N ARG A 54 27.69 2.38 20.68
CA ARG A 54 27.55 1.39 19.60
C ARG A 54 26.36 1.66 18.67
N LEU A 55 25.24 2.16 19.20
CA LEU A 55 23.99 2.40 18.44
C LEU A 55 23.70 3.88 18.16
N GLY A 56 24.39 4.79 18.83
CA GLY A 56 24.12 6.23 18.79
C GLY A 56 23.14 6.69 19.88
N THR A 57 22.99 8.00 20.02
CA THR A 57 22.10 8.58 21.03
C THR A 57 20.62 8.37 20.67
N PRO A 58 19.71 8.29 21.66
CA PRO A 58 18.26 8.21 21.39
C PRO A 58 17.75 9.30 20.44
N LYS A 59 18.32 10.50 20.54
CA LYS A 59 17.98 11.66 19.69
C LYS A 59 18.44 11.49 18.25
N GLU A 60 19.65 10.98 18.02
CA GLU A 60 20.16 10.69 16.67
C GLU A 60 19.33 9.62 16.00
N ILE A 61 19.05 8.52 16.71
CA ILE A 61 18.21 7.43 16.23
C ILE A 61 16.81 7.94 15.88
N ALA A 62 16.19 8.71 16.77
CA ALA A 62 14.86 9.29 16.51
C ALA A 62 14.88 10.25 15.31
N SER A 63 15.97 10.98 15.07
CA SER A 63 16.13 11.85 13.91
C SER A 63 16.22 11.07 12.60
N MET A 64 16.96 9.94 12.60
CA MET A 64 17.07 9.03 11.45
C MET A 64 15.70 8.44 11.11
N TRP A 65 14.98 7.91 12.11
CA TRP A 65 13.64 7.37 11.91
C TRP A 65 12.63 8.44 11.50
N LYS A 66 12.72 9.68 12.00
CA LYS A 66 11.89 10.80 11.52
C LYS A 66 12.17 11.15 10.05
N GLN A 67 13.42 11.04 9.60
CA GLN A 67 13.76 11.26 8.19
C GLN A 67 13.26 10.13 7.30
N GLU A 68 13.37 8.89 7.75
CA GLU A 68 12.83 7.70 7.08
C GLU A 68 11.30 7.70 7.07
N SER A 69 10.66 8.24 8.13
CA SER A 69 9.21 8.47 8.29
C SER A 69 8.59 9.31 7.16
N ARG A 70 9.40 10.18 6.53
CA ARG A 70 8.97 11.03 5.43
C ARG A 70 8.84 10.28 4.10
N ILE A 71 9.41 9.08 3.98
CA ILE A 71 9.44 8.28 2.73
C ILE A 71 8.56 7.00 2.86
N THR A 72 8.00 6.72 4.04
CA THR A 72 7.42 5.44 4.52
C THR A 72 6.01 5.12 3.94
N PRO A 73 5.45 3.90 4.19
CA PRO A 73 4.38 3.20 3.44
C PRO A 73 3.12 4.00 3.19
N GLN A 74 2.81 4.93 4.09
CA GLN A 74 1.54 5.65 4.04
C GLN A 74 1.45 6.54 2.81
N LYS A 75 2.57 7.10 2.34
CA LYS A 75 2.59 7.93 1.13
C LYS A 75 2.38 7.09 -0.12
N THR A 76 3.11 5.98 -0.25
CA THR A 76 2.97 5.05 -1.38
C THR A 76 1.56 4.44 -1.40
N GLN A 77 1.03 4.06 -0.23
CA GLN A 77 -0.36 3.61 -0.10
C GLN A 77 -1.37 4.67 -0.57
N TRP A 78 -1.22 5.93 -0.14
CA TRP A 78 -2.11 7.00 -0.55
C TRP A 78 -2.01 7.34 -2.02
N LEU A 79 -0.81 7.28 -2.60
CA LEU A 79 -0.60 7.45 -4.03
C LEU A 79 -1.41 6.42 -4.82
N PHE A 80 -1.42 5.17 -4.39
CA PHE A 80 -2.18 4.10 -5.04
C PHE A 80 -3.69 4.22 -4.89
N VAL A 81 -4.15 4.61 -3.69
CA VAL A 81 -5.58 4.89 -3.45
C VAL A 81 -6.03 6.07 -4.31
N LEU A 82 -5.22 7.13 -4.37
CA LEU A 82 -5.49 8.31 -5.17
C LEU A 82 -5.54 7.96 -6.67
N LEU A 83 -4.60 7.16 -7.17
CA LEU A 83 -4.58 6.73 -8.57
C LEU A 83 -5.85 5.94 -8.93
N ASN A 84 -6.24 4.96 -8.11
CA ASN A 84 -7.49 4.22 -8.32
C ASN A 84 -8.72 5.13 -8.28
N LEU A 85 -8.77 6.05 -7.33
CA LEU A 85 -9.86 7.00 -7.19
C LEU A 85 -9.95 7.94 -8.39
N THR A 86 -8.82 8.47 -8.86
CA THR A 86 -8.75 9.33 -10.05
C THR A 86 -9.20 8.58 -11.31
N LEU A 87 -8.78 7.32 -11.48
CA LEU A 87 -9.24 6.49 -12.60
C LEU A 87 -10.75 6.21 -12.52
N PHE A 88 -11.27 5.93 -11.32
CA PHE A 88 -12.69 5.70 -11.10
C PHE A 88 -13.54 6.95 -11.38
N ILE A 89 -13.16 8.09 -10.82
CA ILE A 89 -13.83 9.38 -11.04
C ILE A 89 -13.71 9.78 -12.51
N GLY A 90 -12.52 9.61 -13.11
CA GLY A 90 -12.28 9.90 -14.53
C GLY A 90 -13.19 9.08 -15.44
N GLY A 91 -13.32 7.78 -15.19
CA GLY A 91 -14.26 6.92 -15.91
C GLY A 91 -15.72 7.32 -15.74
N ALA A 92 -16.12 7.74 -14.53
CA ALA A 92 -17.47 8.22 -14.26
C ALA A 92 -17.78 9.54 -15.00
N VAL A 93 -16.85 10.51 -14.96
CA VAL A 93 -16.97 11.78 -15.68
C VAL A 93 -17.01 11.55 -17.18
N LEU A 94 -16.15 10.68 -17.71
CA LEU A 94 -16.13 10.34 -19.12
C LEU A 94 -17.46 9.71 -19.56
N THR A 95 -17.97 8.75 -18.78
CA THR A 95 -19.28 8.11 -19.05
C THR A 95 -20.40 9.14 -19.06
N LEU A 96 -20.45 10.02 -18.06
CA LEU A 96 -21.46 11.08 -18.01
C LEU A 96 -21.34 12.03 -19.20
N SER A 97 -20.12 12.41 -19.55
CA SER A 97 -19.85 13.34 -20.64
C SER A 97 -20.25 12.74 -21.99
N TYR A 98 -19.97 11.46 -22.23
CA TYR A 98 -20.40 10.76 -23.45
C TYR A 98 -21.93 10.68 -23.60
N ASN A 99 -22.67 10.55 -22.49
CA ASN A 99 -24.13 10.41 -22.53
C ASN A 99 -24.91 11.73 -22.52
N VAL A 100 -24.31 12.80 -21.98
CA VAL A 100 -24.99 14.09 -21.77
C VAL A 100 -24.46 15.18 -22.70
N LEU A 101 -23.23 15.05 -23.18
CA LEU A 101 -22.58 16.04 -24.05
C LEU A 101 -22.39 15.44 -25.45
N ASP A 102 -23.00 16.06 -26.47
CA ASP A 102 -22.84 15.69 -27.88
C ASP A 102 -21.49 16.17 -28.46
N TRP A 103 -20.39 15.94 -27.72
CA TRP A 103 -19.05 16.31 -28.16
C TRP A 103 -18.42 15.17 -28.97
N THR A 104 -18.25 15.40 -30.27
CA THR A 104 -17.59 14.49 -31.21
C THR A 104 -16.21 14.01 -30.76
N TRP A 105 -15.47 14.83 -30.01
CA TRP A 105 -14.17 14.44 -29.47
C TRP A 105 -14.26 13.35 -28.39
N ILE A 106 -15.34 13.36 -27.60
CA ILE A 106 -15.62 12.33 -26.59
C ILE A 106 -16.02 11.02 -27.25
N GLU A 107 -16.80 11.06 -28.34
CA GLU A 107 -17.18 9.86 -29.09
C GLU A 107 -15.97 9.13 -29.65
N VAL A 108 -15.02 9.86 -30.24
CA VAL A 108 -13.76 9.27 -30.74
C VAL A 108 -12.96 8.67 -29.58
N LEU A 109 -12.79 9.42 -28.49
CA LEU A 109 -12.07 8.92 -27.31
C LEU A 109 -12.72 7.67 -26.72
N TRP A 110 -14.05 7.62 -26.67
CA TRP A 110 -14.84 6.50 -26.17
C TRP A 110 -14.70 5.25 -27.06
N ALA A 111 -14.70 5.43 -28.37
CA ALA A 111 -14.50 4.34 -29.33
C ALA A 111 -13.10 3.72 -29.20
N GLU A 112 -12.05 4.55 -29.15
CA GLU A 112 -10.66 4.11 -28.97
C GLU A 112 -10.46 3.40 -27.63
N LEU A 113 -10.99 3.95 -26.54
CA LEU A 113 -10.95 3.33 -25.21
C LEU A 113 -11.64 1.95 -25.20
N THR A 114 -12.77 1.84 -25.90
CA THR A 114 -13.49 0.56 -26.02
C THR A 114 -12.61 -0.48 -26.71
N ASP A 115 -11.95 -0.11 -27.81
CA ASP A 115 -11.13 -1.03 -28.61
C ASP A 115 -9.92 -1.56 -27.82
N ILE A 116 -9.29 -0.71 -27.00
CA ILE A 116 -8.12 -1.09 -26.19
C ILE A 116 -8.47 -1.65 -24.80
N SER A 117 -9.74 -1.90 -24.49
CA SER A 117 -10.19 -2.32 -23.15
C SER A 117 -9.45 -3.53 -22.59
N ILE A 118 -9.10 -4.50 -23.44
CA ILE A 118 -8.31 -5.69 -23.05
C ILE A 118 -6.90 -5.29 -22.61
N ILE A 119 -6.26 -4.37 -23.33
CA ILE A 119 -4.93 -3.88 -23.00
C ILE A 119 -4.96 -3.15 -21.66
N ILE A 120 -5.99 -2.31 -21.44
CA ILE A 120 -6.19 -1.61 -20.16
C ILE A 120 -6.30 -2.62 -19.00
N MET A 121 -7.09 -3.69 -19.16
CA MET A 121 -7.22 -4.74 -18.16
C MET A 121 -5.88 -5.45 -17.87
N LEU A 122 -5.10 -5.78 -18.90
CA LEU A 122 -3.79 -6.42 -18.73
C LEU A 122 -2.81 -5.52 -17.98
N VAL A 123 -2.73 -4.24 -18.36
CA VAL A 123 -1.90 -3.23 -17.67
C VAL A 123 -2.34 -3.09 -16.21
N TYR A 124 -3.64 -3.10 -15.94
CA TYR A 124 -4.18 -3.01 -14.59
C TYR A 124 -3.80 -4.23 -13.73
N ILE A 125 -3.86 -5.44 -14.28
CA ILE A 125 -3.41 -6.66 -13.60
C ILE A 125 -1.91 -6.59 -13.29
N LEU A 126 -1.10 -6.17 -14.26
CA LEU A 126 0.34 -6.01 -14.08
C LEU A 126 0.64 -4.97 -12.99
N PHE A 127 -0.05 -3.84 -13.01
CA PHE A 127 0.05 -2.80 -11.98
C PHE A 127 -0.24 -3.36 -10.59
N TRP A 128 -1.30 -4.15 -10.40
CA TRP A 128 -1.61 -4.80 -9.12
C TRP A 128 -0.55 -5.81 -8.68
N GLY A 129 0.03 -6.56 -9.63
CA GLY A 129 1.16 -7.45 -9.37
C GLY A 129 2.42 -6.70 -8.90
N LEU A 130 2.78 -5.62 -9.60
CA LEU A 130 3.92 -4.75 -9.25
C LEU A 130 3.70 -4.05 -7.91
N LEU A 131 2.49 -3.57 -7.63
CA LEU A 131 2.11 -3.01 -6.34
C LEU A 131 2.27 -4.03 -5.22
N GLY A 132 1.81 -5.26 -5.45
CA GLY A 132 2.05 -6.38 -4.57
C GLY A 132 3.54 -6.54 -4.27
N TYR A 133 4.35 -6.57 -5.32
CA TYR A 133 5.80 -6.69 -5.24
C TYR A 133 6.45 -5.56 -4.44
N GLU A 134 6.14 -4.30 -4.72
CA GLU A 134 6.70 -3.16 -3.96
C GLU A 134 6.33 -3.23 -2.49
N ILE A 135 5.06 -3.51 -2.16
CA ILE A 135 4.62 -3.66 -0.76
C ILE A 135 5.35 -4.82 -0.08
N GLY A 136 5.58 -5.93 -0.79
CA GLY A 136 6.32 -7.07 -0.26
C GLY A 136 7.79 -6.76 -0.01
N ARG A 137 8.43 -6.04 -0.93
CA ARG A 137 9.84 -5.65 -0.87
C ARG A 137 10.09 -4.61 0.22
N GLU A 138 9.19 -3.65 0.39
CA GLU A 138 9.42 -2.50 1.27
C GLU A 138 8.91 -2.75 2.70
N PHE A 139 7.85 -3.55 2.89
CA PHE A 139 7.20 -3.72 4.21
C PHE A 139 7.28 -5.13 4.77
N GLY A 140 7.93 -6.07 4.06
CA GLY A 140 8.17 -7.43 4.53
C GLY A 140 6.92 -8.07 5.15
N HIS A 141 7.04 -8.57 6.39
CA HIS A 141 5.94 -9.28 7.06
C HIS A 141 4.75 -8.38 7.47
N ARG A 142 5.01 -7.09 7.74
CA ARG A 142 3.99 -6.08 8.11
C ARG A 142 3.15 -5.63 6.90
N GLY A 143 3.70 -5.73 5.68
CA GLY A 143 3.05 -5.36 4.43
C GLY A 143 1.77 -6.12 4.08
N ARG A 144 1.54 -7.32 4.65
CA ARG A 144 0.33 -8.11 4.36
C ARG A 144 -0.97 -7.40 4.76
N LYS A 145 -0.97 -6.72 5.91
CA LYS A 145 -2.15 -5.97 6.40
C LYS A 145 -2.41 -4.75 5.52
N LEU A 146 -1.34 -4.10 5.07
CA LEU A 146 -1.37 -2.95 4.16
C LEU A 146 -1.94 -3.35 2.80
N LEU A 147 -1.37 -4.39 2.18
CA LEU A 147 -1.85 -4.94 0.89
C LEU A 147 -3.33 -5.25 0.93
N ARG A 148 -3.79 -5.96 1.97
CA ARG A 148 -5.19 -6.33 2.12
C ARG A 148 -6.10 -5.10 2.24
N LYS A 149 -5.72 -4.12 3.07
CA LYS A 149 -6.52 -2.90 3.25
C LYS A 149 -6.60 -2.09 1.96
N THR A 150 -5.47 -1.87 1.28
CA THR A 150 -5.41 -1.14 0.01
C THR A 150 -6.21 -1.85 -1.07
N PHE A 151 -6.09 -3.17 -1.18
CA PHE A 151 -6.85 -3.97 -2.15
C PHE A 151 -8.36 -3.79 -1.96
N PHE A 152 -8.88 -4.00 -0.76
CA PHE A 152 -10.32 -3.88 -0.52
C PHE A 152 -10.84 -2.46 -0.70
N VAL A 153 -10.11 -1.45 -0.22
CA VAL A 153 -10.53 -0.04 -0.39
C VAL A 153 -10.61 0.36 -1.86
N SER A 154 -9.69 -0.11 -2.71
CA SER A 154 -9.71 0.20 -4.14
C SER A 154 -10.71 -0.64 -4.94
N VAL A 155 -10.90 -1.91 -4.57
CA VAL A 155 -11.72 -2.86 -5.36
C VAL A 155 -13.21 -2.79 -5.00
N ILE A 156 -13.56 -2.51 -3.75
CA ILE A 156 -14.97 -2.46 -3.32
C ILE A 156 -15.79 -1.44 -4.15
N PRO A 157 -15.36 -0.19 -4.36
CA PRO A 157 -16.11 0.77 -5.19
C PRO A 157 -16.36 0.26 -6.62
N ASN A 158 -15.35 -0.37 -7.23
CA ASN A 158 -15.46 -0.95 -8.57
C ASN A 158 -16.49 -2.09 -8.60
N LEU A 159 -16.43 -3.02 -7.66
CA LEU A 159 -17.39 -4.13 -7.57
C LEU A 159 -18.82 -3.64 -7.30
N VAL A 160 -18.98 -2.62 -6.45
CA VAL A 160 -20.28 -2.00 -6.19
C VAL A 160 -20.83 -1.38 -7.48
N LEU A 161 -20.03 -0.65 -8.25
CA LEU A 161 -20.46 -0.09 -9.53
C LEU A 161 -20.90 -1.19 -10.50
N MET A 162 -20.09 -2.25 -10.66
CA MET A 162 -20.45 -3.38 -11.52
C MET A 162 -21.75 -4.05 -11.10
N TYR A 163 -21.97 -4.20 -9.79
CA TYR A 163 -23.22 -4.73 -9.23
C TYR A 163 -24.41 -3.82 -9.58
N LEU A 164 -24.28 -2.49 -9.41
CA LEU A 164 -25.35 -1.53 -9.74
C LEU A 164 -25.75 -1.59 -11.23
N ILE A 165 -24.79 -1.80 -12.13
CA ILE A 165 -25.04 -1.96 -13.57
C ILE A 165 -25.78 -3.27 -13.86
N ILE A 166 -25.38 -4.39 -13.24
CA ILE A 166 -26.01 -5.71 -13.43
C ILE A 166 -27.47 -5.71 -12.95
N PHE A 167 -27.75 -5.09 -11.80
CA PHE A 167 -29.10 -4.96 -11.25
C PHE A 167 -29.94 -3.88 -11.94
N LYS A 168 -29.42 -3.28 -13.02
CA LYS A 168 -30.09 -2.24 -13.82
C LYS A 168 -30.54 -1.02 -13.00
N LEU A 169 -29.90 -0.77 -11.86
CA LEU A 169 -30.05 0.48 -11.10
C LEU A 169 -29.44 1.64 -11.88
N ILE A 170 -28.43 1.37 -12.70
CA ILE A 170 -27.88 2.28 -13.70
C ILE A 170 -28.19 1.71 -15.09
N PRO A 171 -28.69 2.51 -16.06
CA PRO A 171 -28.98 2.01 -17.41
C PRO A 171 -27.72 1.44 -18.07
N HIS A 172 -27.74 0.18 -18.49
CA HIS A 172 -26.60 -0.46 -19.16
C HIS A 172 -26.25 0.21 -20.50
N GLU A 173 -27.19 0.96 -21.08
CA GLU A 173 -27.04 1.62 -22.38
C GLU A 173 -26.00 2.74 -22.30
N TRP A 174 -25.85 3.34 -21.12
CA TRP A 174 -24.87 4.40 -20.89
C TRP A 174 -23.43 3.94 -21.03
N PHE A 175 -23.21 2.63 -20.94
CA PHE A 175 -21.90 2.02 -21.04
C PHE A 175 -21.70 1.22 -22.32
N GLN A 176 -22.67 1.20 -23.24
CA GLN A 176 -22.48 0.59 -24.57
C GLN A 176 -21.56 1.49 -25.41
N PRO A 177 -20.67 0.92 -26.25
CA PRO A 177 -20.38 -0.51 -26.44
C PRO A 177 -19.36 -1.10 -25.44
N LEU A 178 -18.78 -0.26 -24.59
CA LEU A 178 -17.66 -0.57 -23.69
C LEU A 178 -17.96 -1.67 -22.65
N ILE A 179 -19.21 -1.78 -22.18
CA ILE A 179 -19.64 -2.75 -21.17
C ILE A 179 -20.75 -3.65 -21.73
N ASN A 180 -20.35 -4.68 -22.49
CA ASN A 180 -21.23 -5.79 -22.83
C ASN A 180 -21.29 -6.82 -21.66
N VAL A 181 -22.33 -7.65 -21.62
CA VAL A 181 -22.50 -8.65 -20.53
C VAL A 181 -21.31 -9.61 -20.42
N PRO A 182 -20.77 -10.18 -21.53
CA PRO A 182 -19.54 -10.98 -21.48
C PRO A 182 -18.33 -10.26 -20.86
N PHE A 183 -18.16 -8.99 -21.18
CA PHE A 183 -17.07 -8.14 -20.71
C PHE A 183 -17.20 -7.84 -19.22
N MET A 184 -18.42 -7.61 -18.71
CA MET A 184 -18.66 -7.49 -17.27
C MET A 184 -18.28 -8.74 -16.52
N ILE A 185 -18.66 -9.92 -17.04
CA ILE A 185 -18.31 -11.21 -16.42
C ILE A 185 -16.79 -11.37 -16.41
N ALA A 186 -16.12 -11.07 -17.52
CA ALA A 186 -14.66 -11.09 -17.60
C ALA A 186 -14.01 -10.14 -16.57
N CYS A 187 -14.51 -8.91 -16.46
CA CYS A 187 -14.04 -7.93 -15.49
C CYS A 187 -14.23 -8.40 -14.03
N ILE A 188 -15.35 -9.05 -13.70
CA ILE A 188 -15.58 -9.63 -12.35
C ILE A 188 -14.55 -10.72 -12.06
N VAL A 189 -14.36 -11.66 -13.00
CA VAL A 189 -13.40 -12.76 -12.85
C VAL A 189 -11.98 -12.22 -12.73
N LEU A 190 -11.59 -11.27 -13.57
CA LEU A 190 -10.27 -10.64 -13.50
C LEU A 190 -10.09 -9.88 -12.19
N THR A 191 -11.12 -9.17 -11.73
CA THR A 191 -11.10 -8.48 -10.42
C THR A 191 -10.89 -9.45 -9.26
N ALA A 192 -11.50 -10.64 -9.32
CA ALA A 192 -11.24 -11.70 -8.35
C ALA A 192 -9.79 -12.24 -8.45
N LEU A 193 -9.24 -12.32 -9.66
CA LEU A 193 -7.83 -12.72 -9.91
C LEU A 193 -6.81 -11.64 -9.51
N LEU A 194 -7.19 -10.38 -9.35
CA LEU A 194 -6.28 -9.34 -8.90
C LEU A 194 -5.70 -9.63 -7.52
N TYR A 195 -6.49 -10.20 -6.60
CA TYR A 195 -6.00 -10.54 -5.26
C TYR A 195 -4.87 -11.59 -5.27
N PRO A 196 -5.03 -12.77 -5.91
CA PRO A 196 -3.94 -13.74 -5.99
C PRO A 196 -2.74 -13.20 -6.76
N VAL A 197 -2.92 -12.39 -7.81
CA VAL A 197 -1.81 -11.76 -8.54
C VAL A 197 -1.04 -10.80 -7.64
N SER A 198 -1.73 -9.91 -6.92
CA SER A 198 -1.12 -8.98 -5.96
C SER A 198 -0.40 -9.74 -4.85
N TRP A 199 -0.95 -10.87 -4.40
CA TRP A 199 -0.34 -11.70 -3.37
C TRP A 199 0.91 -12.45 -3.86
N LEU A 200 0.92 -12.91 -5.12
CA LEU A 200 2.09 -13.49 -5.76
C LEU A 200 3.21 -12.44 -5.88
N GLY A 201 2.87 -11.23 -6.34
CA GLY A 201 3.78 -10.08 -6.34
C GLY A 201 4.38 -9.85 -4.95
N TYR A 202 3.53 -9.76 -3.91
CA TYR A 202 3.95 -9.59 -2.52
C TYR A 202 4.89 -10.68 -2.03
N ARG A 203 4.61 -11.94 -2.34
CA ARG A 203 5.49 -13.05 -1.98
C ARG A 203 6.85 -12.94 -2.66
N TRP A 204 6.89 -12.47 -3.90
CA TRP A 204 8.12 -12.27 -4.65
C TRP A 204 8.93 -11.09 -4.09
N GLY A 205 8.30 -9.94 -3.89
CA GLY A 205 8.94 -8.76 -3.31
C GLY A 205 9.55 -9.04 -1.94
N ARG A 206 8.82 -9.77 -1.08
CA ARG A 206 9.30 -10.17 0.24
C ARG A 206 10.56 -11.06 0.17
N LYS A 207 10.67 -11.93 -0.83
CA LYS A 207 11.87 -12.77 -1.01
C LYS A 207 13.08 -11.97 -1.49
N ALA A 208 12.85 -10.87 -2.22
CA ALA A 208 13.92 -10.01 -2.73
C ALA A 208 14.43 -8.98 -1.69
N SER A 209 13.72 -8.84 -0.57
CA SER A 209 14.12 -7.98 0.57
C SER A 209 14.99 -8.69 1.61
N VAL A 210 15.21 -10.01 1.46
CA VAL A 210 16.09 -10.82 2.33
C VAL A 210 17.48 -10.89 1.70
#